data_AF-A0A2D7BTK2-F1
#
_entry.id   AF-A0A2D7BTK2-F1
#
_cell.length_a   1.000
_cell.length_b   1.000
_cell.length_c   1.000
_cell.angle_alpha   90.00
_cell.angle_beta   90.00
_cell.angle_gamma   90.00
#
_symmetry.space_group_name_H-M   'P 1'
#
loop_
_entity.id
_entity.type
_entity.pdbx_description
1 polymer ?
#
loop_
_entity_poly.entity_id
_entity_poly.type
_entity_poly.pdbx_seq_one_letter_code
_entity_poly.pdbx_strand_id
1 'polypeptide(L)'
;MIRFVIAFVVIVLFLGLSLFFVPIDTLLKRVNTSSAVSYSLAEGNLFNGRINDVSYKASDDAMPLALGDYFYEGNILFTGIKVAFNNEDSSTVGVIKTNFFNGDLHLEDFVTEAGYSTNGLGMLGLKINIDKLTLNDGSCSHISGTISLSNDSFAESVKGDLRCLENNIYEVKLLNSSNVAMATMIYKPGFIDLEIETSILKADVSVFLGKRMGFTIPL
;
A
#
# COMPACT_ATOMS: atom_id res chain seq x y z
N MET A 1 36.42 19.36 32.53
CA MET A 1 35.05 18.79 32.48
C MET A 1 34.19 19.42 31.39
N ILE A 2 33.88 20.73 31.42
CA ILE A 2 32.99 21.39 30.44
C ILE A 2 33.40 21.18 28.97
N ARG A 3 34.69 21.28 28.63
CA ARG A 3 35.18 21.06 27.25
C ARG A 3 34.94 19.62 26.74
N PHE A 4 34.96 18.64 27.63
CA PHE A 4 34.73 17.23 27.29
C PHE A 4 33.24 16.95 27.05
N VAL A 5 32.36 17.57 27.84
CA VAL A 5 30.90 17.49 27.66
C VAL A 5 30.48 18.14 26.34
N ILE A 6 31.04 19.31 26.01
CA ILE A 6 30.77 19.99 24.74
C ILE A 6 31.24 19.14 23.55
N ALA A 7 32.46 18.57 23.61
CA ALA A 7 32.96 17.70 22.55
C ALA A 7 32.11 16.44 22.37
N PHE A 8 31.67 15.81 23.47
CA PHE A 8 30.79 14.66 23.44
C PHE A 8 29.43 14.99 22.83
N VAL A 9 28.81 16.12 23.22
CA VAL A 9 27.55 16.59 22.63
C VAL A 9 27.72 16.83 21.13
N VAL A 10 28.79 17.51 20.69
CA VAL A 10 29.06 17.76 19.28
C VAL A 10 29.23 16.45 18.50
N ILE A 11 29.94 15.47 19.03
CA ILE A 11 30.12 14.16 18.39
C ILE A 11 28.79 13.41 18.30
N VAL A 12 27.98 13.38 19.37
CA VAL A 12 26.64 12.77 19.35
C VAL A 12 25.72 13.47 18.36
N LEU A 13 25.82 14.81 18.25
CA LEU A 13 25.05 15.61 17.28
C LEU A 13 25.51 15.32 15.85
N PHE A 14 26.82 15.25 15.59
CA PHE A 14 27.35 14.88 14.27
C PHE A 14 27.01 13.45 13.87
N LEU A 15 27.10 12.50 14.79
CA LEU A 15 26.70 11.11 14.56
C LEU A 15 25.18 11.02 14.32
N GLY A 16 24.38 11.73 15.11
CA GLY A 16 22.94 11.83 14.90
C GLY A 16 22.56 12.48 13.57
N LEU A 17 23.25 13.55 13.19
CA LEU A 17 23.05 14.22 11.89
C LEU A 17 23.49 13.34 10.72
N SER A 18 24.54 12.54 10.87
CA SER A 18 25.00 11.64 9.80
C SER A 18 23.95 10.60 9.40
N LEU A 19 23.08 10.17 10.33
CA LEU A 19 21.97 9.26 10.05
C LEU A 19 20.92 9.87 9.12
N PHE A 20 20.81 11.21 9.11
CA PHE A 20 19.89 11.95 8.25
C PHE A 20 20.41 12.14 6.81
N PHE A 21 21.70 11.93 6.58
CA PHE A 21 22.34 12.05 5.26
C PHE A 21 22.69 10.70 4.63
N VAL A 22 22.26 9.58 5.23
CA VAL A 22 22.45 8.25 4.62
C VAL A 22 21.63 8.19 3.33
N PRO A 23 22.27 7.88 2.18
CA PRO A 23 21.54 7.70 0.92
C PRO A 23 20.52 6.58 1.06
N ILE A 24 19.29 6.81 0.60
CA ILE A 24 18.20 5.83 0.72
C ILE A 24 18.55 4.49 0.06
N ASP A 25 19.30 4.50 -1.04
CA ASP A 25 19.77 3.29 -1.73
C ASP A 25 20.60 2.39 -0.80
N THR A 26 21.39 2.97 0.11
CA THR A 26 22.17 2.21 1.09
C THR A 26 21.27 1.51 2.11
N LEU A 27 20.16 2.17 2.51
CA LEU A 27 19.18 1.60 3.43
C LEU A 27 18.37 0.49 2.74
N LEU A 28 17.87 0.75 1.52
CA LEU A 28 17.09 -0.21 0.75
C LEU A 28 17.89 -1.48 0.43
N LYS A 29 19.16 -1.36 0.02
CA LYS A 29 20.04 -2.53 -0.21
C LYS A 29 20.24 -3.40 1.03
N ARG A 30 20.17 -2.81 2.23
CA ARG A 30 20.31 -3.55 3.49
C ARG A 30 19.05 -4.36 3.83
N VAL A 31 17.88 -3.88 3.40
CA VAL A 31 16.58 -4.55 3.62
C VAL A 31 16.24 -5.52 2.47
N ASN A 32 16.71 -5.23 1.26
CA ASN A 32 16.38 -5.97 0.03
C ASN A 32 17.16 -7.29 -0.15
N THR A 33 17.73 -7.86 0.91
CA THR A 33 18.45 -9.13 0.80
C THR A 33 17.53 -10.35 0.69
N SER A 34 16.21 -10.17 0.85
CA SER A 34 15.20 -11.24 0.71
C SER A 34 13.84 -10.80 0.17
N SER A 35 13.65 -9.52 -0.20
CA SER A 35 12.34 -9.08 -0.71
C SER A 35 12.19 -9.37 -2.20
N ALA A 36 10.98 -9.75 -2.58
CA ALA A 36 10.51 -9.85 -3.97
C ALA A 36 10.44 -8.49 -4.69
N VAL A 37 11.07 -7.43 -4.17
CA VAL A 37 10.96 -6.05 -4.67
C VAL A 37 12.28 -5.61 -5.30
N SER A 38 12.23 -5.15 -6.54
CA SER A 38 13.36 -4.56 -7.27
C SER A 38 13.10 -3.09 -7.62
N TYR A 39 14.18 -2.33 -7.86
CA TYR A 39 14.13 -0.94 -8.31
C TYR A 39 15.38 -0.63 -9.14
N SER A 40 15.31 0.34 -10.07
CA SER A 40 16.45 0.71 -10.91
C SER A 40 17.37 1.75 -10.27
N LEU A 41 16.76 2.72 -9.57
CA LEU A 41 17.45 3.85 -8.95
C LEU A 41 16.72 4.28 -7.70
N ALA A 42 17.46 4.64 -6.65
CA ALA A 42 16.91 5.27 -5.46
C ALA A 42 17.77 6.48 -5.06
N GLU A 43 17.17 7.67 -5.10
CA GLU A 43 17.82 8.94 -4.79
C GLU A 43 17.18 9.59 -3.57
N GLY A 44 17.96 10.36 -2.82
CA GLY A 44 17.51 11.04 -1.60
C GLY A 44 18.01 10.38 -0.31
N ASN A 45 17.31 10.68 0.78
CA ASN A 45 17.66 10.27 2.15
C ASN A 45 16.40 9.77 2.89
N LEU A 46 16.51 9.46 4.19
CA LEU A 46 15.39 8.92 4.98
C LEU A 46 14.11 9.78 4.97
N PHE A 47 14.19 11.08 4.70
CA PHE A 47 13.07 12.02 4.75
C PHE A 47 12.47 12.37 3.41
N ASN A 48 13.24 12.32 2.33
CA ASN A 48 12.67 12.53 1.01
C ASN A 48 13.55 11.94 -0.07
N GLY A 49 12.91 11.59 -1.17
CA GLY A 49 13.61 11.05 -2.31
C GLY A 49 12.69 10.50 -3.37
N ARG A 50 13.29 9.75 -4.28
CA ARG A 50 12.61 9.09 -5.38
C ARG A 50 13.15 7.68 -5.54
N ILE A 51 12.29 6.74 -5.86
CA ILE A 51 12.64 5.36 -6.22
C ILE A 51 12.03 5.07 -7.59
N ASN A 52 12.84 4.69 -8.56
CA ASN A 52 12.43 4.49 -9.95
C ASN A 52 12.29 3.01 -10.28
N ASP A 53 11.39 2.73 -11.22
CA ASP A 53 11.11 1.41 -11.78
C ASP A 53 10.92 0.35 -10.70
N VAL A 54 10.17 0.71 -9.64
CA VAL A 54 9.84 -0.24 -8.58
C VAL A 54 9.05 -1.38 -9.21
N SER A 55 9.45 -2.61 -8.91
CA SER A 55 8.83 -3.81 -9.43
C SER A 55 8.74 -4.88 -8.36
N TYR A 56 7.71 -5.72 -8.43
CA TYR A 56 7.47 -6.83 -7.52
C TYR A 56 7.43 -8.15 -8.28
N LYS A 57 8.17 -9.15 -7.82
CA LYS A 57 8.25 -10.48 -8.42
C LYS A 57 7.90 -11.54 -7.38
N ALA A 58 6.66 -12.00 -7.41
CA ALA A 58 6.11 -12.90 -6.39
C ALA A 58 6.86 -14.24 -6.25
N SER A 59 7.47 -14.73 -7.33
CA SER A 59 8.26 -15.97 -7.37
C SER A 59 9.24 -15.94 -8.55
N ASP A 60 10.22 -16.83 -8.57
CA ASP A 60 11.24 -16.86 -9.63
C ASP A 60 10.67 -17.03 -11.06
N ASP A 61 9.52 -17.69 -11.17
CA ASP A 61 8.84 -17.94 -12.46
C ASP A 61 7.78 -16.88 -12.81
N ALA A 62 7.46 -15.96 -11.88
CA ALA A 62 6.47 -14.91 -12.12
C ALA A 62 7.05 -13.77 -12.96
N MET A 63 6.23 -13.21 -13.85
CA MET A 63 6.58 -11.97 -14.54
C MET A 63 6.62 -10.82 -13.50
N PRO A 64 7.66 -9.99 -13.48
CA PRO A 64 7.73 -8.88 -12.54
C PRO A 64 6.62 -7.88 -12.84
N LEU A 65 5.86 -7.55 -11.80
CA LEU A 65 4.89 -6.48 -11.80
C LEU A 65 5.63 -5.14 -11.70
N ALA A 66 5.53 -4.29 -12.71
CA ALA A 66 5.93 -2.88 -12.62
C ALA A 66 4.96 -2.09 -11.73
N LEU A 67 5.46 -1.62 -10.58
CA LEU A 67 4.74 -0.73 -9.66
C LEU A 67 4.95 0.74 -10.00
N GLY A 68 6.02 1.08 -10.73
CA GLY A 68 6.29 2.42 -11.26
C GLY A 68 7.27 3.24 -10.44
N ASP A 69 7.26 4.55 -10.67
CA ASP A 69 8.15 5.53 -10.04
C ASP A 69 7.48 6.19 -8.84
N TYR A 70 8.17 6.25 -7.71
CA TYR A 70 7.63 6.79 -6.47
C TYR A 70 8.49 7.93 -5.95
N PHE A 71 7.84 9.04 -5.63
CA PHE A 71 8.39 10.06 -4.75
C PHE A 71 7.95 9.77 -3.33
N TYR A 72 8.83 9.97 -2.35
CA TYR A 72 8.43 9.82 -0.95
C TYR A 72 8.85 11.00 -0.09
N GLU A 73 8.05 11.24 0.94
CA GLU A 73 8.31 12.19 2.00
C GLU A 73 8.07 11.52 3.36
N GLY A 74 9.13 11.41 4.15
CA GLY A 74 9.18 10.83 5.48
C GLY A 74 9.26 11.90 6.56
N ASN A 75 8.54 11.70 7.66
CA ASN A 75 8.65 12.46 8.90
C ASN A 75 8.83 11.50 10.08
N ILE A 76 9.92 11.64 10.81
CA ILE A 76 10.17 10.83 12.00
C ILE A 76 9.25 11.30 13.12
N LEU A 77 8.51 10.35 13.70
CA LEU A 77 7.70 10.52 14.89
C LEU A 77 8.36 9.79 16.07
N PHE A 78 8.02 10.16 17.29
CA PHE A 78 8.47 9.42 18.48
C PHE A 78 8.06 7.94 18.46
N THR A 79 6.98 7.60 17.73
CA THR A 79 6.39 6.28 17.69
C THR A 79 6.63 5.51 16.39
N GLY A 80 7.32 6.09 15.40
CA GLY A 80 7.51 5.49 14.07
C GLY A 80 7.92 6.50 13.01
N ILE A 81 7.74 6.16 11.73
CA ILE A 81 8.04 7.04 10.60
C ILE A 81 6.75 7.24 9.82
N LYS A 82 6.26 8.48 9.75
CA LYS A 82 5.20 8.85 8.82
C LYS A 82 5.78 8.95 7.43
N VAL A 83 5.18 8.30 6.45
CA VAL A 83 5.62 8.29 5.05
C VAL A 83 4.46 8.68 4.16
N ALA A 84 4.75 9.49 3.16
CA ALA A 84 3.92 9.67 1.97
C ALA A 84 4.69 9.08 0.79
N PHE A 85 4.07 8.20 0.02
CA PHE A 85 4.55 7.67 -1.26
C PHE A 85 3.57 8.11 -2.34
N ASN A 86 4.06 8.80 -3.37
CA ASN A 86 3.24 9.36 -4.44
C ASN A 86 3.82 8.98 -5.80
N ASN A 87 2.96 8.62 -6.75
CA ASN A 87 3.29 8.57 -8.17
C ASN A 87 2.25 9.40 -8.96
N GLU A 88 2.28 9.38 -10.30
CA GLU A 88 1.35 10.17 -11.12
C GLU A 88 -0.13 9.76 -10.92
N ASP A 89 -0.41 8.50 -10.60
CA ASP A 89 -1.75 7.90 -10.59
C ASP A 89 -2.26 7.46 -9.20
N SER A 90 -1.40 7.57 -8.17
CA SER A 90 -1.68 7.07 -6.82
C SER A 90 -0.96 7.89 -5.76
N SER A 91 -1.64 8.04 -4.63
CA SER A 91 -1.09 8.66 -3.43
C SER A 91 -1.33 7.73 -2.24
N THR A 92 -0.27 7.56 -1.45
CA THR A 92 -0.26 6.70 -0.28
C THR A 92 0.34 7.48 0.87
N VAL A 93 -0.36 7.58 1.99
CA VAL A 93 0.13 8.27 3.19
C VAL A 93 -0.18 7.42 4.41
N GLY A 94 0.80 7.19 5.29
CA GLY A 94 0.55 6.47 6.53
C GLY A 94 1.72 6.51 7.51
N VAL A 95 1.54 5.89 8.66
CA VAL A 95 2.58 5.77 9.69
C VAL A 95 3.08 4.34 9.75
N ILE A 96 4.36 4.15 9.48
CA ILE A 96 5.04 2.87 9.63
C ILE A 96 5.67 2.83 11.02
N LYS A 97 5.27 1.85 11.82
CA LYS A 97 5.93 1.49 13.07
C LYS A 97 6.61 0.14 12.89
N THR A 98 7.92 0.16 12.71
CA THR A 98 8.70 -1.09 12.65
C THR A 98 9.21 -1.41 14.05
N ASN A 99 9.11 -2.67 14.46
CA ASN A 99 9.94 -3.16 15.56
C ASN A 99 11.14 -3.90 14.95
N PHE A 100 12.28 -3.21 14.88
CA PHE A 100 13.50 -3.71 14.24
C PHE A 100 14.08 -4.97 14.90
N PHE A 101 13.61 -5.37 16.09
CA PHE A 101 14.19 -6.47 16.87
C PHE A 101 13.56 -7.84 16.57
N ASN A 102 12.33 -7.88 16.07
CA ASN A 102 11.57 -9.11 15.86
C ASN A 102 10.96 -9.23 14.45
N GLY A 103 11.17 -8.26 13.57
CA GLY A 103 10.72 -8.34 12.17
C GLY A 103 9.23 -8.06 11.94
N ASP A 104 8.48 -7.80 13.02
CA ASP A 104 7.07 -7.42 12.95
C ASP A 104 6.91 -6.01 12.35
N LEU A 105 6.02 -5.90 11.39
CA LEU A 105 5.65 -4.63 10.76
C LEU A 105 4.26 -4.22 11.23
N HIS A 106 4.17 -3.02 11.84
CA HIS A 106 2.89 -2.41 12.15
C HIS A 106 2.68 -1.17 11.27
N LEU A 107 1.54 -1.11 10.58
CA LEU A 107 1.08 0.09 9.89
C LEU A 107 -0.10 0.67 10.68
N GLU A 108 -0.13 1.99 10.82
CA GLU A 108 -1.23 2.73 11.41
C GLU A 108 -1.59 3.93 10.54
N ASP A 109 -2.87 4.30 10.54
CA ASP A 109 -3.41 5.47 9.84
C ASP A 109 -2.99 5.55 8.36
N PHE A 110 -3.05 4.42 7.66
CA PHE A 110 -2.56 4.30 6.29
C PHE A 110 -3.70 4.43 5.27
N VAL A 111 -3.62 5.45 4.44
CA VAL A 111 -4.58 5.71 3.36
C VAL A 111 -3.87 5.59 2.02
N THR A 112 -4.41 4.79 1.12
CA THR A 112 -3.96 4.71 -0.28
C THR A 112 -5.13 4.88 -1.22
N GLU A 113 -4.93 5.67 -2.26
CA GLU A 113 -5.90 5.94 -3.31
C GLU A 113 -5.24 5.71 -4.67
N ALA A 114 -5.89 4.91 -5.53
CA ALA A 114 -5.38 4.56 -6.85
C ALA A 114 -6.53 4.39 -7.85
N GLY A 115 -6.30 4.79 -9.10
CA GLY A 115 -7.20 4.53 -10.22
C GLY A 115 -6.76 3.32 -11.03
N TYR A 116 -7.67 2.40 -11.34
CA TYR A 116 -7.41 1.25 -12.20
C TYR A 116 -8.27 1.33 -13.47
N SER A 117 -7.62 1.31 -14.64
CA SER A 117 -8.34 1.18 -15.90
C SER A 117 -8.83 -0.24 -16.06
N THR A 118 -10.13 -0.41 -16.28
CA THR A 118 -10.75 -1.73 -16.47
C THR A 118 -11.32 -1.86 -17.87
N ASN A 119 -11.19 -3.05 -18.44
CA ASN A 119 -11.81 -3.40 -19.71
C ASN A 119 -13.33 -3.51 -19.52
N GLY A 120 -14.07 -2.44 -19.81
CA GLY A 120 -15.53 -2.42 -19.87
C GLY A 120 -16.25 -1.63 -18.80
N LEU A 121 -15.62 -1.31 -17.65
CA LEU A 121 -16.21 -0.42 -16.63
C LEU A 121 -15.56 0.97 -16.61
N GLY A 122 -14.49 1.20 -17.37
CA GLY A 122 -13.74 2.47 -17.35
C GLY A 122 -12.84 2.57 -16.12
N MET A 123 -12.67 3.78 -15.59
CA MET A 123 -11.76 4.04 -14.47
C MET A 123 -12.39 3.66 -13.13
N LEU A 124 -11.75 2.72 -12.44
CA LEU A 124 -12.13 2.24 -11.11
C LEU A 124 -11.29 2.96 -10.06
N GLY A 125 -11.91 3.85 -9.29
CA GLY A 125 -11.27 4.47 -8.13
C GLY A 125 -11.30 3.52 -6.94
N LEU A 126 -10.11 3.14 -6.46
CA LEU A 126 -9.91 2.36 -5.25
C LEU A 126 -9.37 3.27 -4.16
N LYS A 127 -9.99 3.24 -2.99
CA LYS A 127 -9.49 3.90 -1.79
C LYS A 127 -9.47 2.90 -0.64
N ILE A 128 -8.30 2.69 -0.06
CA ILE A 128 -8.08 1.81 1.08
C ILE A 128 -7.68 2.69 2.25
N ASN A 129 -8.37 2.51 3.37
CA ASN A 129 -8.03 3.12 4.65
C ASN A 129 -7.76 2.01 5.65
N ILE A 130 -6.53 1.89 6.13
CA ILE A 130 -6.08 0.90 7.10
C ILE A 130 -5.83 1.65 8.41
N ASP A 131 -6.70 1.43 9.39
CA ASP A 131 -6.51 1.95 10.74
C ASP A 131 -5.31 1.24 11.41
N LYS A 132 -5.21 -0.08 11.20
CA LYS A 132 -4.12 -0.90 11.74
C LYS A 132 -3.86 -2.13 10.86
N LEU A 133 -2.60 -2.37 10.52
CA LEU A 133 -2.11 -3.64 9.96
C LEU A 133 -0.97 -4.16 10.81
N THR A 134 -0.94 -5.45 11.06
CA THR A 134 0.18 -6.15 11.68
C THR A 134 0.57 -7.32 10.79
N LEU A 135 1.84 -7.32 10.37
CA LEU A 135 2.48 -8.45 9.70
C LEU A 135 3.49 -9.08 10.65
N ASN A 136 3.36 -10.38 10.88
CA ASN A 136 4.34 -11.17 11.62
C ASN A 136 5.09 -12.03 10.60
N ASP A 137 6.42 -11.94 10.56
CA ASP A 137 7.26 -12.66 9.59
C ASP A 137 6.78 -12.52 8.13
N GLY A 138 6.31 -11.32 7.75
CA GLY A 138 5.80 -11.03 6.40
C GLY A 138 4.40 -11.58 6.10
N SER A 139 3.73 -12.19 7.08
CA SER A 139 2.35 -12.70 6.94
C SER A 139 1.36 -11.84 7.71
N CYS A 140 0.19 -11.55 7.13
CA CYS A 140 -0.83 -10.77 7.85
C CYS A 140 -1.36 -11.53 9.07
N SER A 141 -1.15 -10.96 10.27
CA SER A 141 -1.72 -11.47 11.52
C SER A 141 -2.98 -10.71 11.92
N HIS A 142 -3.07 -9.41 11.60
CA HIS A 142 -4.23 -8.59 11.89
C HIS A 142 -4.36 -7.41 10.92
N ILE A 143 -5.57 -7.14 10.45
CA ILE A 143 -5.91 -5.93 9.70
C ILE A 143 -7.24 -5.37 10.20
N SER A 144 -7.31 -4.05 10.36
CA SER A 144 -8.53 -3.29 10.53
C SER A 144 -8.50 -2.08 9.61
N GLY A 145 -9.58 -1.88 8.89
CA GLY A 145 -9.70 -0.80 7.93
C GLY A 145 -10.84 -1.04 6.95
N THR A 146 -11.04 -0.09 6.05
CA THR A 146 -12.10 -0.11 5.04
C THR A 146 -11.52 0.04 3.64
N ILE A 147 -12.04 -0.73 2.67
CA ILE A 147 -11.90 -0.41 1.25
C ILE A 147 -13.18 0.27 0.77
N SER A 148 -13.05 1.30 -0.04
CA SER A 148 -14.12 1.86 -0.85
C SER A 148 -13.79 1.80 -2.34
N LEU A 149 -14.81 1.47 -3.12
CA LEU A 149 -14.75 1.35 -4.57
C LEU A 149 -15.71 2.36 -5.20
N SER A 150 -15.24 3.09 -6.19
CA SER A 150 -16.03 4.04 -6.97
C SER A 150 -15.74 3.89 -8.45
N ASN A 151 -16.76 4.08 -9.28
CA ASN A 151 -16.64 4.05 -10.73
C ASN A 151 -17.77 4.89 -11.34
N ASP A 152 -17.52 5.55 -12.47
CA ASP A 152 -18.52 6.39 -13.12
C ASP A 152 -19.75 5.61 -13.58
N SER A 153 -19.60 4.31 -13.83
CA SER A 153 -20.70 3.41 -14.19
C SER A 153 -21.50 2.93 -12.98
N PHE A 154 -21.03 3.16 -11.74
CA PHE A 154 -21.76 2.78 -10.54
C PHE A 154 -22.77 3.86 -10.14
N ALA A 155 -23.94 3.43 -9.67
CA ALA A 155 -24.96 4.33 -9.13
C ALA A 155 -24.52 4.98 -7.81
N GLU A 156 -23.67 4.30 -7.04
CA GLU A 156 -23.12 4.76 -5.76
C GLU A 156 -21.76 4.10 -5.47
N SER A 157 -20.97 4.67 -4.56
CA SER A 157 -19.75 4.04 -4.05
C SER A 157 -20.10 2.91 -3.07
N VAL A 158 -19.29 1.85 -3.06
CA VAL A 158 -19.44 0.74 -2.12
C VAL A 158 -18.25 0.62 -1.20
N LYS A 159 -18.46 0.13 0.02
CA LYS A 159 -17.41 0.04 1.04
C LYS A 159 -17.52 -1.21 1.90
N GLY A 160 -16.42 -1.67 2.44
CA GLY A 160 -16.38 -2.87 3.27
C GLY A 160 -15.11 -2.99 4.10
N ASP A 161 -15.18 -3.78 5.14
CA ASP A 161 -14.06 -3.99 6.06
C ASP A 161 -13.05 -5.00 5.50
N LEU A 162 -11.76 -4.71 5.67
CA LEU A 162 -10.67 -5.62 5.31
C LEU A 162 -10.57 -6.79 6.27
N ARG A 163 -10.33 -7.98 5.71
CA ARG A 163 -10.09 -9.20 6.49
C ARG A 163 -8.88 -9.93 5.94
N CYS A 164 -7.97 -10.33 6.82
CA CYS A 164 -6.89 -11.25 6.49
C CYS A 164 -7.40 -12.68 6.52
N LEU A 165 -7.07 -13.41 5.46
CA LEU A 165 -7.22 -14.86 5.34
C LEU A 165 -5.84 -15.51 5.38
N GLU A 166 -5.79 -16.84 5.34
CA GLU A 166 -4.52 -17.57 5.30
C GLU A 166 -3.72 -17.26 4.03
N ASN A 167 -2.40 -17.40 4.09
CA ASN A 167 -1.47 -17.27 2.96
C ASN A 167 -1.48 -15.89 2.26
N ASN A 168 -1.59 -14.80 3.03
CA ASN A 168 -1.59 -13.42 2.50
C ASN A 168 -2.71 -13.14 1.49
N ILE A 169 -3.84 -13.83 1.65
CA ILE A 169 -5.08 -13.55 0.93
C ILE A 169 -5.88 -12.53 1.76
N TYR A 170 -6.45 -11.54 1.09
CA TYR A 170 -7.31 -10.54 1.75
C TYR A 170 -8.68 -10.56 1.08
N GLU A 171 -9.74 -10.54 1.89
CA GLU A 171 -11.12 -10.48 1.41
C GLU A 171 -11.79 -9.20 1.91
N VAL A 172 -12.59 -8.59 1.02
CA VAL A 172 -13.51 -7.52 1.36
C VAL A 172 -14.88 -7.80 0.76
N LYS A 173 -15.91 -7.70 1.61
CA LYS A 173 -17.32 -7.66 1.16
C LYS A 173 -17.78 -6.22 1.13
N LEU A 174 -18.00 -5.69 -0.06
CA LEU A 174 -18.36 -4.31 -0.31
C LEU A 174 -19.89 -4.16 -0.28
N LEU A 175 -20.36 -3.28 0.60
CA LEU A 175 -21.75 -2.96 0.83
C LEU A 175 -22.07 -1.57 0.28
N ASN A 176 -23.31 -1.39 -0.17
CA ASN A 176 -23.81 -0.06 -0.54
C ASN A 176 -24.30 0.74 0.67
N SER A 177 -24.84 1.95 0.44
CA SER A 177 -25.38 2.81 1.49
C SER A 177 -26.55 2.19 2.26
N SER A 178 -27.22 1.18 1.69
CA SER A 178 -28.33 0.42 2.30
C SER A 178 -27.87 -0.87 2.99
N ASN A 179 -26.56 -1.08 3.18
CA ASN A 179 -25.96 -2.30 3.75
C ASN A 179 -26.24 -3.59 2.96
N VAL A 180 -26.53 -3.47 1.66
CA VAL A 180 -26.71 -4.62 0.77
C VAL A 180 -25.36 -4.92 0.11
N ALA A 181 -24.97 -6.20 0.09
CA ALA A 181 -23.73 -6.63 -0.55
C ALA A 181 -23.81 -6.42 -2.06
N MET A 182 -22.88 -5.62 -2.59
CA MET A 182 -22.81 -5.26 -4.01
C MET A 182 -21.55 -5.80 -4.69
N ALA A 183 -20.49 -6.06 -3.94
CA ALA A 183 -19.29 -6.62 -4.52
C ALA A 183 -18.48 -7.44 -3.51
N THR A 184 -17.67 -8.36 -4.01
CA THR A 184 -16.65 -9.07 -3.24
C THR A 184 -15.33 -8.89 -3.94
N MET A 185 -14.31 -8.48 -3.19
CA MET A 185 -12.95 -8.32 -3.66
C MET A 185 -12.06 -9.30 -2.91
N ILE A 186 -11.28 -10.08 -3.63
CA ILE A 186 -10.30 -11.01 -3.08
C ILE A 186 -8.95 -10.67 -3.70
N TYR A 187 -8.04 -10.17 -2.87
CA TYR A 187 -6.64 -10.07 -3.23
C TYR A 187 -5.98 -11.43 -3.05
N LYS A 188 -5.22 -11.84 -4.06
CA LYS A 188 -4.24 -12.93 -3.98
C LYS A 188 -2.90 -12.41 -4.50
N PRO A 189 -1.76 -12.99 -4.10
CA PRO A 189 -0.48 -12.60 -4.67
C PRO A 189 -0.51 -12.64 -6.20
N GLY A 190 -0.35 -11.47 -6.84
CA GLY A 190 -0.31 -11.30 -8.30
C GLY A 190 -1.62 -10.94 -9.00
N PHE A 191 -2.78 -10.97 -8.33
CA PHE A 191 -4.05 -10.55 -8.94
C PHE A 191 -5.15 -10.24 -7.93
N ILE A 192 -6.12 -9.44 -8.36
CA ILE A 192 -7.35 -9.17 -7.62
C ILE A 192 -8.53 -9.79 -8.37
N ASP A 193 -9.28 -10.65 -7.70
CA ASP A 193 -10.58 -11.11 -8.15
C ASP A 193 -11.65 -10.14 -7.61
N LEU A 194 -12.40 -9.50 -8.50
CA LEU A 194 -13.49 -8.60 -8.19
C LEU A 194 -14.80 -9.13 -8.78
N GLU A 195 -15.76 -9.44 -7.93
CA GLU A 195 -17.11 -9.82 -8.33
C GLU A 195 -18.09 -8.70 -7.96
N ILE A 196 -18.87 -8.20 -8.90
CA ILE A 196 -19.85 -7.13 -8.68
C ILE A 196 -21.27 -7.58 -9.06
N GLU A 197 -22.25 -7.16 -8.28
CA GLU A 197 -23.67 -7.25 -8.58
C GLU A 197 -24.01 -6.21 -9.65
N THR A 198 -24.69 -6.61 -10.73
CA THR A 198 -25.01 -5.67 -11.82
C THR A 198 -26.04 -4.62 -11.43
N SER A 199 -26.74 -4.80 -10.30
CA SER A 199 -27.63 -3.79 -9.72
C SER A 199 -26.89 -2.56 -9.20
N ILE A 200 -25.56 -2.62 -9.02
CA ILE A 200 -24.76 -1.43 -8.70
C ILE A 200 -24.59 -0.51 -9.92
N LEU A 201 -24.77 -1.04 -11.14
CA LEU A 201 -24.54 -0.29 -12.37
C LEU A 201 -25.71 0.66 -12.66
N LYS A 202 -25.42 1.79 -13.29
CA LYS A 202 -26.45 2.70 -13.81
C LYS A 202 -27.30 1.99 -14.87
N ALA A 203 -28.58 2.37 -14.94
CA ALA A 203 -29.63 1.65 -15.69
C ALA A 203 -29.38 1.52 -17.20
N ASP A 204 -28.53 2.37 -17.76
CA ASP A 204 -28.05 2.35 -19.15
C ASP A 204 -27.00 1.27 -19.44
N VAL A 205 -26.35 0.73 -18.41
CA VAL A 205 -25.31 -0.32 -18.52
C VAL A 205 -25.84 -1.70 -18.13
N SER A 206 -26.85 -1.78 -17.25
CA SER A 206 -27.31 -3.03 -16.63
C SER A 206 -28.16 -3.95 -17.53
N VAL A 207 -28.71 -3.44 -18.65
CA VAL A 207 -29.74 -4.14 -19.46
C VAL A 207 -29.21 -5.41 -20.15
N PHE A 208 -27.89 -5.58 -20.27
CA PHE A 208 -27.28 -6.68 -21.05
C PHE A 208 -26.44 -7.66 -20.21
N LEU A 209 -26.45 -7.54 -18.89
CA LEU A 209 -25.53 -8.26 -18.02
C LEU A 209 -26.29 -9.23 -17.11
N GLY A 210 -25.68 -10.38 -16.77
CA GLY A 210 -26.22 -11.34 -15.80
C GLY A 210 -26.37 -10.71 -14.41
N LYS A 211 -26.79 -11.48 -13.39
CA LYS A 211 -26.89 -10.93 -12.02
C LYS A 211 -25.56 -10.41 -11.47
N ARG A 212 -24.45 -11.05 -11.84
CA ARG A 212 -23.11 -10.69 -11.40
C ARG A 212 -22.10 -10.70 -12.54
N MET A 213 -21.04 -9.94 -12.37
CA MET A 213 -19.87 -9.92 -13.25
C MET A 213 -18.60 -10.12 -12.44
N GLY A 214 -17.70 -10.96 -12.96
CA GLY A 214 -16.38 -11.18 -12.39
C GLY A 214 -15.29 -10.53 -13.26
N PHE A 215 -14.33 -9.91 -12.60
CA PHE A 215 -13.14 -9.32 -13.18
C PHE A 215 -11.92 -9.88 -12.46
N THR A 216 -10.92 -10.31 -13.21
CA THR A 216 -9.59 -10.56 -12.66
C THR A 216 -8.71 -9.42 -13.13
N ILE A 217 -8.26 -8.62 -12.18
CA ILE A 217 -7.34 -7.51 -12.41
C ILE A 217 -5.94 -8.08 -12.15
N PRO A 218 -5.10 -8.30 -13.19
CA PRO A 218 -3.71 -8.65 -12.95
C PRO A 218 -3.09 -7.49 -12.19
N LEU A 219 -2.42 -7.81 -11.07
CA LEU A 219 -1.70 -6.81 -10.33
C LEU A 219 -0.38 -6.57 -11.00
#